data_AF-A0A6P5SXN4-F1
#
_entry.id   AF-A0A6P5SXN4-F1
#
_cell.length_a   1.000
_cell.length_b   1.000
_cell.length_c   1.000
_cell.angle_alpha   90.00
_cell.angle_beta   90.00
_cell.angle_gamma   90.00
#
_symmetry.space_group_name_H-M   'P 1'
#
loop_
_entity.id
_entity.type
_entity.pdbx_description
1 polymer ?
#
loop_
_entity_poly.entity_id
_entity_poly.type
_entity_poly.pdbx_seq_one_letter_code
_entity_poly.pdbx_strand_id
1 'polypeptide(L)'
;MRAIARSISQCRSALQHQACQYSSGFVRRQKLLTNTYSAFVYKHANNAKFDIFQRPRFSVISRALSIDAAHVTNGDVNRAGPLVEYERRIAAGELVDGDACQVGTLRELQRLYDELVQSADACRLDRYTASAKSGRSRWLWSRFIPQSSSSPVKGLYLYGGVGTGKTMLMDLFYDQLKCSWRKKRIHFHDFMLDVHRCLRKHQGVEDPLEVVAGEISDDAVLLCLDEFMVTDVADALILNRLFRHLFSNGIILVSTSNRAPDKLYEGGLQRDLFLPFIASLKERCVVHEIGSAVDYRKLTSAEQGFYFVGKDLSGFLIQKFQQLIGEHEAGPQEAEVVMGRTLKVPLGADGIAYFPFEELCDRPMGAADYFGLCKKYHTLALEGIPIFGLHNRTAAYRFVTLVDVMYENKARLLCTAEGTPFELFEKIVTISDAQQMAPRTSSRSRKNDDSGLCVDNELGFAKDRTISRLTEMNSKEYLEHHAATIGEKSSQEGTIHDKTVQA
;
A
#
# COMPACT_ATOMS: atom_id res chain seq x y z
N MET A 1 -1.82 -85.14 22.21
CA MET A 1 -0.67 -84.19 22.17
C MET A 1 -1.18 -82.80 21.80
N ARG A 2 -0.35 -81.75 21.96
CA ARG A 2 -0.72 -80.32 21.94
C ARG A 2 -1.29 -79.83 20.59
N ALA A 3 -2.50 -79.25 20.57
CA ALA A 3 -2.98 -78.21 19.64
C ALA A 3 -4.39 -77.71 20.07
N ILE A 4 -4.79 -76.51 19.65
CA ILE A 4 -5.94 -75.73 20.15
C ILE A 4 -6.62 -75.01 18.95
N ALA A 5 -7.95 -74.91 18.80
CA ALA A 5 -9.09 -75.58 19.47
C ALA A 5 -10.39 -75.42 18.63
N ARG A 6 -11.56 -75.64 19.24
CA ARG A 6 -12.94 -75.35 18.78
C ARG A 6 -13.46 -74.08 19.52
N SER A 7 -14.62 -73.45 19.31
CA SER A 7 -15.89 -73.70 18.59
C SER A 7 -16.46 -72.31 18.22
N ILE A 8 -17.19 -72.01 17.13
CA ILE A 8 -18.46 -72.53 16.55
C ILE A 8 -19.68 -72.47 17.47
N SER A 9 -20.47 -71.39 17.31
CA SER A 9 -21.91 -71.36 16.95
C SER A 9 -22.23 -69.93 16.45
N GLN A 10 -22.84 -69.68 15.28
CA GLN A 10 -24.27 -69.82 14.95
C GLN A 10 -25.20 -69.11 15.96
N CYS A 11 -26.24 -68.35 15.56
CA CYS A 11 -27.02 -68.47 14.33
C CYS A 11 -27.77 -67.18 13.89
N ARG A 12 -28.41 -67.26 12.72
CA ARG A 12 -29.47 -66.39 12.13
C ARG A 12 -29.09 -65.04 11.52
N SER A 13 -29.29 -64.99 10.20
CA SER A 13 -29.33 -63.84 9.31
C SER A 13 -30.59 -62.98 9.46
N ALA A 14 -30.45 -61.66 9.31
CA ALA A 14 -31.49 -60.80 8.74
C ALA A 14 -30.84 -59.56 8.05
N LEU A 15 -31.09 -59.42 6.74
CA LEU A 15 -30.96 -58.17 5.99
C LEU A 15 -32.26 -57.35 6.23
N GLN A 16 -32.34 -56.02 6.13
CA GLN A 16 -31.34 -54.95 5.90
C GLN A 16 -31.93 -53.60 6.38
N HIS A 17 -31.07 -52.62 6.63
CA HIS A 17 -31.35 -51.17 6.71
C HIS A 17 -32.69 -50.66 7.29
N GLN A 18 -32.66 -50.26 8.56
CA GLN A 18 -33.47 -49.12 9.04
C GLN A 18 -32.72 -48.38 10.15
N ALA A 19 -32.49 -47.06 9.98
CA ALA A 19 -31.98 -46.16 11.01
C ALA A 19 -32.17 -44.68 10.60
N CYS A 20 -33.43 -44.24 10.57
CA CYS A 20 -33.76 -42.82 10.74
C CYS A 20 -34.46 -42.69 12.10
N GLN A 21 -34.53 -41.45 12.62
CA GLN A 21 -35.38 -41.00 13.73
C GLN A 21 -34.94 -41.24 15.20
N TYR A 22 -34.71 -40.10 15.85
CA TYR A 22 -35.22 -39.65 17.17
C TYR A 22 -34.92 -40.39 18.49
N SER A 23 -34.20 -39.65 19.37
CA SER A 23 -34.59 -39.29 20.77
C SER A 23 -34.75 -40.42 21.83
N SER A 24 -34.63 -40.18 23.14
CA SER A 24 -34.11 -39.05 23.96
C SER A 24 -33.92 -39.54 25.41
N GLY A 25 -33.13 -38.85 26.25
CA GLY A 25 -32.83 -39.33 27.61
C GLY A 25 -31.62 -38.67 28.29
N PHE A 26 -31.58 -37.33 28.45
CA PHE A 26 -31.98 -36.64 29.69
C PHE A 26 -31.14 -36.94 30.96
N VAL A 27 -30.01 -36.24 31.10
CA VAL A 27 -29.55 -35.63 32.37
C VAL A 27 -29.17 -34.16 32.07
N ARG A 28 -29.17 -33.31 33.11
CA ARG A 28 -29.94 -32.05 33.00
C ARG A 28 -29.47 -30.94 33.97
N ARG A 29 -28.84 -29.87 33.47
CA ARG A 29 -28.81 -28.53 34.13
C ARG A 29 -29.03 -27.40 33.11
N GLN A 30 -29.56 -26.28 33.58
CA GLN A 30 -30.36 -25.34 32.80
C GLN A 30 -30.45 -23.96 33.52
N LYS A 31 -30.87 -22.92 32.78
CA LYS A 31 -31.22 -21.52 33.14
C LYS A 31 -30.20 -20.49 32.61
N LEU A 32 -30.60 -19.34 32.05
CA LEU A 32 -31.94 -18.86 31.65
C LEU A 32 -31.83 -17.91 30.43
N LEU A 33 -32.92 -17.71 29.70
CA LEU A 33 -33.08 -16.66 28.68
C LEU A 33 -33.95 -15.52 29.23
N THR A 34 -33.65 -14.28 28.84
CA THR A 34 -34.63 -13.21 28.61
C THR A 34 -34.09 -12.25 27.55
N ASN A 35 -35.00 -11.57 26.85
CA ASN A 35 -34.72 -10.68 25.72
C ASN A 35 -35.71 -9.50 25.81
N THR A 36 -35.24 -8.26 25.80
CA THR A 36 -36.13 -7.08 25.81
C THR A 36 -35.46 -5.86 25.15
N TYR A 37 -36.27 -5.09 24.42
CA TYR A 37 -35.94 -3.77 23.88
C TYR A 37 -36.68 -2.66 24.65
N SER A 38 -36.28 -1.41 24.41
CA SER A 38 -36.99 -0.14 24.71
C SER A 38 -37.08 0.35 26.17
N ALA A 39 -36.67 1.61 26.36
CA ALA A 39 -37.49 2.68 26.95
C ALA A 39 -36.86 4.07 26.68
N PHE A 40 -37.63 5.00 26.10
CA PHE A 40 -37.39 6.45 26.19
C PHE A 40 -38.13 6.99 27.44
N VAL A 41 -37.68 8.11 28.03
CA VAL A 41 -38.56 9.11 28.71
C VAL A 41 -37.80 10.45 28.94
N TYR A 42 -38.54 11.50 29.31
CA TYR A 42 -38.21 12.93 29.16
C TYR A 42 -37.46 13.63 30.32
N LYS A 43 -36.94 14.82 29.98
CA LYS A 43 -36.61 16.02 30.80
C LYS A 43 -37.16 16.07 32.25
N HIS A 44 -36.33 16.52 33.20
CA HIS A 44 -36.39 17.92 33.69
C HIS A 44 -35.06 18.39 34.34
N ALA A 45 -35.04 19.59 34.93
CA ALA A 45 -33.86 20.47 35.00
C ALA A 45 -33.28 20.77 36.41
N ASN A 46 -32.11 21.45 36.37
CA ASN A 46 -31.46 22.32 37.37
C ASN A 46 -30.51 21.74 38.44
N ASN A 47 -29.39 22.48 38.59
CA ASN A 47 -28.49 22.61 39.76
C ASN A 47 -27.68 21.36 40.19
N ALA A 48 -26.36 21.43 40.44
CA ALA A 48 -25.43 22.57 40.44
C ALA A 48 -23.95 22.11 40.35
N LYS A 49 -23.07 23.07 40.02
CA LYS A 49 -21.61 23.17 40.26
C LYS A 49 -20.68 21.97 39.97
N PHE A 50 -19.57 22.33 39.30
CA PHE A 50 -18.35 21.55 39.09
C PHE A 50 -17.91 20.71 40.29
N ASP A 51 -17.44 19.49 40.02
CA ASP A 51 -16.41 18.83 40.82
C ASP A 51 -15.46 18.04 39.90
N ILE A 52 -14.19 17.89 40.30
CA ILE A 52 -13.11 17.44 39.40
C ILE A 52 -12.94 15.92 39.48
N PHE A 53 -13.46 15.18 38.49
CA PHE A 53 -13.26 13.74 38.40
C PHE A 53 -12.11 13.33 37.48
N GLN A 54 -11.16 12.61 38.06
CA GLN A 54 -10.03 11.99 37.35
C GLN A 54 -10.53 10.88 36.42
N ARG A 55 -10.03 10.83 35.18
CA ARG A 55 -10.33 9.71 34.26
C ARG A 55 -9.70 8.41 34.78
N PRO A 56 -10.42 7.26 34.73
CA PRO A 56 -9.82 5.98 35.08
C PRO A 56 -8.74 5.59 34.07
N ARG A 57 -7.61 5.09 34.58
CA ARG A 57 -6.55 4.49 33.73
C ARG A 57 -7.05 3.15 33.18
N PHE A 58 -7.20 3.03 31.87
CA PHE A 58 -7.33 1.73 31.24
C PHE A 58 -6.01 0.96 31.36
N SER A 59 -6.07 -0.24 31.94
CA SER A 59 -4.90 -1.10 32.14
C SER A 59 -4.51 -1.78 30.83
N VAL A 60 -3.43 -1.30 30.20
CA VAL A 60 -2.79 -2.02 29.10
C VAL A 60 -2.24 -3.34 29.64
N ILE A 61 -2.80 -4.47 29.17
CA ILE A 61 -2.30 -5.80 29.53
C ILE A 61 -1.05 -6.07 28.67
N SER A 62 0.08 -5.54 29.13
CA SER A 62 1.38 -5.87 28.53
C SER A 62 1.69 -7.35 28.77
N ARG A 63 1.66 -8.15 27.71
CA ARG A 63 2.12 -9.54 27.74
C ARG A 63 3.64 -9.57 27.67
N ALA A 64 4.29 -9.37 28.82
CA ALA A 64 5.70 -9.66 28.96
C ALA A 64 5.94 -11.15 28.66
N LEU A 65 6.56 -11.43 27.52
CA LEU A 65 7.06 -12.77 27.17
C LEU A 65 8.34 -13.02 27.95
N SER A 66 8.22 -13.60 29.15
CA SER A 66 9.37 -14.16 29.86
C SER A 66 9.96 -15.31 29.03
N ILE A 67 11.10 -15.05 28.40
CA ILE A 67 12.01 -16.08 27.88
C ILE A 67 13.11 -16.25 28.93
N ASP A 68 13.37 -17.49 29.34
CA ASP A 68 14.33 -17.77 30.42
C ASP A 68 15.75 -17.28 30.09
N ALA A 69 16.34 -16.54 31.03
CA ALA A 69 17.69 -16.04 30.94
C ALA A 69 18.72 -17.14 31.26
N ALA A 70 18.91 -18.08 30.32
CA ALA A 70 19.88 -19.17 30.42
C ALA A 70 20.89 -19.13 29.27
N HIS A 71 22.18 -19.10 29.63
CA HIS A 71 23.34 -19.17 28.74
C HIS A 71 23.46 -18.07 27.66
N VAL A 72 23.71 -16.83 28.11
CA VAL A 72 24.51 -15.89 27.33
C VAL A 72 25.92 -16.46 27.17
N THR A 73 26.27 -16.88 25.96
CA THR A 73 27.66 -17.10 25.55
C THR A 73 28.21 -15.81 24.93
N ASN A 74 29.47 -15.49 25.22
CA ASN A 74 30.07 -14.21 24.82
C ASN A 74 30.09 -14.05 23.28
N GLY A 75 29.28 -13.11 22.78
CA GLY A 75 29.11 -12.88 21.34
C GLY A 75 28.42 -11.55 20.98
N ASP A 76 28.37 -10.56 21.88
CA ASP A 76 27.79 -9.25 21.58
C ASP A 76 28.69 -8.45 20.63
N VAL A 77 28.39 -8.53 19.35
CA VAL A 77 28.95 -7.71 18.28
C VAL A 77 27.80 -7.03 17.54
N ASN A 78 27.53 -5.77 17.89
CA ASN A 78 26.67 -4.81 17.18
C ASN A 78 25.47 -5.42 16.42
N ARG A 79 24.42 -5.83 17.15
CA ARG A 79 23.12 -6.14 16.54
C ARG A 79 22.58 -4.89 15.82
N ALA A 80 22.45 -4.97 14.51
CA ALA A 80 21.92 -3.92 13.64
C ALA A 80 21.14 -4.56 12.48
N GLY A 81 20.31 -3.79 11.79
CA GLY A 81 19.44 -4.29 10.72
C GLY A 81 17.94 -4.08 11.00
N PRO A 82 17.08 -4.48 10.07
CA PRO A 82 15.66 -4.11 10.06
C PRO A 82 14.87 -4.55 11.30
N LEU A 83 15.17 -5.72 11.87
CA LEU A 83 14.47 -6.22 13.04
C LEU A 83 14.82 -5.40 14.30
N VAL A 84 16.08 -5.00 14.43
CA VAL A 84 16.57 -4.20 15.58
C VAL A 84 16.02 -2.78 15.53
N GLU A 85 15.97 -2.16 14.34
CA GLU A 85 15.37 -0.84 14.16
C GLU A 85 13.84 -0.88 14.38
N TYR A 86 13.16 -1.96 13.98
CA TYR A 86 11.74 -2.16 14.28
C TYR A 86 11.46 -2.24 15.78
N GLU A 87 12.23 -3.06 16.51
CA GLU A 87 12.16 -3.17 17.97
C GLU A 87 12.45 -1.82 18.66
N ARG A 88 13.44 -1.05 18.14
CA ARG A 88 13.72 0.32 18.60
C ARG A 88 12.52 1.25 18.41
N ARG A 89 11.89 1.23 17.22
CA ARG A 89 10.74 2.09 16.90
C ARG A 89 9.52 1.77 17.76
N ILE A 90 9.25 0.49 18.05
CA ILE A 90 8.20 0.09 19.00
C ILE A 90 8.53 0.60 20.42
N ALA A 91 9.76 0.41 20.89
CA ALA A 91 10.19 0.87 22.21
C ALA A 91 10.13 2.41 22.38
N ALA A 92 10.32 3.15 21.28
CA ALA A 92 10.19 4.61 21.23
C ALA A 92 8.73 5.11 21.06
N GLY A 93 7.78 4.23 20.74
CA GLY A 93 6.41 4.61 20.37
C GLY A 93 6.27 5.21 18.96
N GLU A 94 7.29 5.07 18.11
CA GLU A 94 7.29 5.48 16.70
C GLU A 94 6.50 4.49 15.82
N LEU A 95 6.34 3.24 16.26
CA LEU A 95 5.54 2.20 15.60
C LEU A 95 4.66 1.44 16.62
N VAL A 96 3.52 0.95 16.13
CA VAL A 96 2.65 0.01 16.84
C VAL A 96 3.15 -1.42 16.59
N ASP A 97 3.03 -2.30 17.59
CA ASP A 97 3.41 -3.70 17.48
C ASP A 97 2.61 -4.43 16.37
N GLY A 98 3.34 -5.14 15.51
CA GLY A 98 2.79 -5.82 14.34
C GLY A 98 2.34 -7.24 14.65
N ASP A 99 1.66 -7.87 13.68
CA ASP A 99 1.25 -9.26 13.83
C ASP A 99 2.42 -10.24 13.58
N ALA A 100 2.19 -11.51 13.91
CA ALA A 100 3.18 -12.56 13.76
C ALA A 100 3.66 -12.77 12.31
N CYS A 101 2.88 -12.34 11.30
CA CYS A 101 3.25 -12.41 9.89
C CYS A 101 4.17 -11.24 9.50
N GLN A 102 3.93 -10.04 10.02
CA GLN A 102 4.83 -8.90 9.89
C GLN A 102 6.17 -9.17 10.58
N VAL A 103 6.16 -9.66 11.83
CA VAL A 103 7.37 -10.06 12.57
C VAL A 103 8.09 -11.24 11.90
N GLY A 104 7.36 -12.19 11.32
CA GLY A 104 7.94 -13.26 10.49
C GLY A 104 8.68 -12.72 9.26
N THR A 105 8.11 -11.69 8.62
CA THR A 105 8.72 -11.02 7.46
C THR A 105 9.98 -10.23 7.83
N LEU A 106 9.99 -9.58 8.99
CA LEU A 106 11.18 -8.88 9.50
C LEU A 106 12.37 -9.81 9.75
N ARG A 107 12.12 -11.07 10.14
CA ARG A 107 13.18 -12.09 10.28
C ARG A 107 13.80 -12.47 8.94
N GLU A 108 12.99 -12.59 7.88
CA GLU A 108 13.49 -12.84 6.52
C GLU A 108 14.31 -11.64 5.98
N LEU A 109 13.86 -10.40 6.26
CA LEU A 109 14.62 -9.18 5.93
C LEU A 109 15.92 -9.05 6.74
N GLN A 110 15.92 -9.46 8.01
CA GLN A 110 17.13 -9.52 8.83
C GLN A 110 18.11 -10.58 8.29
N ARG A 111 17.61 -11.77 7.92
CA ARG A 111 18.43 -12.83 7.30
C ARG A 111 19.11 -12.34 6.02
N LEU A 112 18.36 -11.64 5.15
CA LEU A 112 18.90 -11.02 3.94
C LEU A 112 19.93 -9.92 4.26
N TYR A 113 19.67 -9.08 5.25
CA TYR A 113 20.62 -8.05 5.70
C TYR A 113 21.93 -8.69 6.20
N ASP A 114 21.85 -9.74 7.02
CA ASP A 114 23.01 -10.46 7.55
C ASP A 114 23.80 -11.16 6.42
N GLU A 115 23.11 -11.82 5.48
CA GLU A 115 23.72 -12.40 4.26
C GLU A 115 24.47 -11.36 3.42
N LEU A 116 23.87 -10.18 3.20
CA LEU A 116 24.48 -9.07 2.46
C LEU A 116 25.69 -8.48 3.19
N VAL A 117 25.62 -8.31 4.51
CA VAL A 117 26.73 -7.79 5.32
C VAL A 117 27.92 -8.76 5.32
N GLN A 118 27.67 -10.06 5.44
CA GLN A 118 28.71 -11.10 5.36
C GLN A 118 29.31 -11.22 3.96
N SER A 119 28.48 -11.08 2.91
CA SER A 119 28.88 -11.30 1.51
C SER A 119 29.32 -10.02 0.77
N ALA A 120 29.43 -8.88 1.44
CA ALA A 120 29.53 -7.56 0.81
C ALA A 120 30.69 -7.41 -0.20
N ASP A 121 31.88 -7.93 0.12
CA ASP A 121 33.07 -7.88 -0.76
C ASP A 121 32.93 -8.86 -1.95
N ALA A 122 32.22 -9.99 -1.76
CA ALA A 122 31.95 -10.97 -2.83
C ALA A 122 30.87 -10.49 -3.80
N CYS A 123 29.82 -9.86 -3.27
CA CYS A 123 28.77 -9.20 -4.04
C CYS A 123 29.22 -7.87 -4.66
N ARG A 124 30.42 -7.35 -4.32
CA ARG A 124 30.94 -6.05 -4.77
C ARG A 124 30.05 -4.85 -4.40
N LEU A 125 29.40 -4.90 -3.24
CA LEU A 125 28.43 -3.87 -2.82
C LEU A 125 29.08 -2.50 -2.60
N ASP A 126 30.29 -2.44 -2.06
CA ASP A 126 30.91 -1.16 -1.66
C ASP A 126 31.58 -0.42 -2.83
N ARG A 127 31.22 0.85 -3.01
CA ARG A 127 31.71 1.72 -4.09
C ARG A 127 33.22 1.96 -4.03
N TYR A 128 33.83 1.95 -2.83
CA TYR A 128 35.22 2.33 -2.63
C TYR A 128 36.18 1.12 -2.68
N THR A 129 35.78 -0.05 -2.15
CA THR A 129 36.66 -1.24 -2.16
C THR A 129 36.89 -1.80 -3.57
N ALA A 130 35.91 -1.62 -4.47
CA ALA A 130 36.01 -1.95 -5.88
C ALA A 130 37.14 -1.16 -6.59
N SER A 131 37.23 0.15 -6.34
CA SER A 131 38.24 1.03 -6.95
C SER A 131 39.65 0.73 -6.42
N ALA A 132 39.81 0.68 -5.08
CA ALA A 132 41.11 0.58 -4.43
C ALA A 132 41.90 -0.72 -4.74
N LYS A 133 41.22 -1.82 -5.08
CA LYS A 133 41.86 -3.13 -5.37
C LYS A 133 42.05 -3.40 -6.88
N SER A 134 41.90 -2.40 -7.75
CA SER A 134 42.21 -2.50 -9.19
C SER A 134 43.72 -2.53 -9.50
N GLY A 135 44.56 -2.10 -8.54
CA GLY A 135 46.01 -2.05 -8.67
C GLY A 135 46.73 -3.41 -8.67
N ARG A 136 47.24 -3.82 -9.83
CA ARG A 136 48.46 -4.63 -10.05
C ARG A 136 48.51 -6.12 -9.68
N SER A 137 47.58 -6.72 -8.91
CA SER A 137 47.70 -8.16 -8.54
C SER A 137 46.65 -9.13 -9.12
N ARG A 138 45.46 -8.66 -9.52
CA ARG A 138 44.32 -9.55 -9.82
C ARG A 138 44.32 -10.16 -11.23
N TRP A 139 44.90 -9.47 -12.22
CA TRP A 139 44.83 -9.81 -13.66
C TRP A 139 45.32 -11.23 -14.02
N LEU A 140 46.35 -11.73 -13.32
CA LEU A 140 46.93 -13.05 -13.57
C LEU A 140 46.09 -14.20 -13.00
N TRP A 141 45.29 -13.95 -11.95
CA TRP A 141 44.52 -14.98 -11.25
C TRP A 141 43.04 -15.00 -11.67
N SER A 142 42.49 -13.89 -12.16
CA SER A 142 41.13 -13.79 -12.68
C SER A 142 40.86 -14.62 -13.96
N ARG A 143 41.88 -15.32 -14.48
CA ARG A 143 41.81 -16.14 -15.70
C ARG A 143 41.76 -17.66 -15.44
N PHE A 144 41.86 -18.08 -14.17
CA PHE A 144 41.90 -19.50 -13.77
C PHE A 144 40.81 -19.89 -12.76
N ILE A 145 39.98 -18.94 -12.32
CA ILE A 145 38.82 -19.19 -11.45
C ILE A 145 37.56 -19.02 -12.32
N PRO A 146 36.67 -20.02 -12.44
CA PRO A 146 35.36 -19.82 -13.04
C PRO A 146 34.61 -18.78 -12.20
N GLN A 147 34.37 -17.58 -12.76
CA GLN A 147 33.52 -16.62 -12.09
C GLN A 147 32.08 -17.14 -12.17
N SER A 148 31.52 -17.52 -11.02
CA SER A 148 30.09 -17.78 -10.87
C SER A 148 29.36 -16.49 -11.26
N SER A 149 28.72 -16.49 -12.43
CA SER A 149 28.11 -15.33 -13.09
C SER A 149 26.78 -14.94 -12.45
N SER A 150 26.74 -14.87 -11.13
CA SER A 150 25.55 -14.60 -10.34
C SER A 150 25.95 -14.27 -8.91
N SER A 151 25.23 -13.35 -8.25
CA SER A 151 25.46 -13.08 -6.82
C SER A 151 25.31 -14.35 -5.96
N PRO A 152 26.16 -14.55 -4.93
CA PRO A 152 26.00 -15.64 -3.97
C PRO A 152 24.79 -15.47 -3.04
N VAL A 153 24.32 -14.22 -2.86
CA VAL A 153 23.13 -13.91 -2.04
C VAL A 153 21.89 -13.91 -2.93
N LYS A 154 20.80 -14.54 -2.47
CA LYS A 154 19.50 -14.48 -3.16
C LYS A 154 18.77 -13.18 -2.85
N GLY A 155 18.00 -12.70 -3.81
CA GLY A 155 17.05 -11.62 -3.60
C GLY A 155 15.86 -12.01 -2.71
N LEU A 156 14.94 -11.08 -2.50
CA LEU A 156 13.68 -11.32 -1.79
C LEU A 156 12.51 -10.71 -2.58
N TYR A 157 11.54 -11.54 -2.95
CA TYR A 157 10.28 -11.13 -3.52
C TYR A 157 9.19 -11.22 -2.45
N LEU A 158 8.73 -10.05 -1.99
CA LEU A 158 7.81 -9.89 -0.88
C LEU A 158 6.40 -9.56 -1.40
N TYR A 159 5.42 -10.43 -1.17
CA TYR A 159 4.03 -10.17 -1.57
C TYR A 159 3.03 -10.35 -0.44
N GLY A 160 1.82 -9.84 -0.65
CA GLY A 160 0.71 -9.89 0.32
C GLY A 160 -0.35 -8.87 -0.02
N GLY A 161 -1.47 -8.86 0.71
CA GLY A 161 -2.59 -7.95 0.47
C GLY A 161 -2.23 -6.46 0.58
N VAL A 162 -3.14 -5.58 0.13
CA VAL A 162 -3.00 -4.13 0.31
C VAL A 162 -2.92 -3.78 1.80
N GLY A 163 -2.16 -2.74 2.16
CA GLY A 163 -2.10 -2.24 3.54
C GLY A 163 -1.28 -3.08 4.54
N THR A 164 -0.80 -4.27 4.16
CA THR A 164 0.00 -5.20 5.01
C THR A 164 1.40 -4.72 5.42
N GLY A 165 1.76 -3.46 5.15
CA GLY A 165 3.03 -2.85 5.58
C GLY A 165 4.25 -3.10 4.68
N LYS A 166 4.11 -3.77 3.52
CA LYS A 166 5.23 -4.09 2.59
C LYS A 166 6.25 -2.95 2.39
N THR A 167 5.77 -1.75 2.08
CA THR A 167 6.60 -0.55 1.85
C THR A 167 7.38 -0.14 3.10
N MET A 168 6.72 -0.08 4.26
CA MET A 168 7.35 0.21 5.56
C MET A 168 8.44 -0.82 5.93
N LEU A 169 8.24 -2.09 5.57
CA LEU A 169 9.24 -3.14 5.76
C LEU A 169 10.42 -2.99 4.77
N MET A 170 10.17 -2.53 3.54
CA MET A 170 11.22 -2.16 2.58
C MET A 170 12.00 -0.92 3.06
N ASP A 171 11.35 0.08 3.66
CA ASP A 171 12.00 1.25 4.27
C ASP A 171 12.98 0.81 5.37
N LEU A 172 12.47 0.06 6.36
CA LEU A 172 13.27 -0.45 7.50
C LEU A 172 14.48 -1.28 7.05
N PHE A 173 14.33 -2.07 5.98
CA PHE A 173 15.44 -2.79 5.39
C PHE A 173 16.41 -1.84 4.67
N TYR A 174 15.91 -0.97 3.79
CA TYR A 174 16.74 -0.13 2.93
C TYR A 174 17.56 0.90 3.72
N ASP A 175 16.97 1.51 4.75
CA ASP A 175 17.60 2.54 5.58
C ASP A 175 18.81 1.99 6.36
N GLN A 176 18.72 0.75 6.85
CA GLN A 176 19.78 0.11 7.63
C GLN A 176 21.01 -0.28 6.78
N LEU A 177 20.88 -0.33 5.45
CA LEU A 177 22.00 -0.64 4.56
C LEU A 177 23.01 0.51 4.46
N LYS A 178 24.30 0.19 4.60
CA LYS A 178 25.42 1.15 4.58
C LYS A 178 25.36 2.11 3.39
N CYS A 179 25.60 3.40 3.63
CA CYS A 179 25.58 4.45 2.62
C CYS A 179 26.71 4.37 1.57
N SER A 180 27.78 3.60 1.84
CA SER A 180 28.85 3.30 0.87
C SER A 180 28.45 2.26 -0.18
N TRP A 181 27.31 1.58 -0.01
CA TRP A 181 26.87 0.52 -0.90
C TRP A 181 26.16 1.05 -2.15
N ARG A 182 26.38 0.36 -3.26
CA ARG A 182 25.71 0.55 -4.54
C ARG A 182 24.28 -0.02 -4.46
N LYS A 183 23.39 0.73 -3.79
CA LYS A 183 21.96 0.44 -3.66
C LYS A 183 21.12 1.50 -4.39
N LYS A 184 20.04 1.08 -5.07
CA LYS A 184 19.00 1.99 -5.64
C LYS A 184 17.62 1.44 -5.26
N ARG A 185 16.75 2.32 -4.73
CA ARG A 185 15.30 2.06 -4.61
C ARG A 185 14.55 2.95 -5.60
N ILE A 186 13.50 2.39 -6.21
CA ILE A 186 12.67 3.06 -7.22
C ILE A 186 11.32 2.32 -7.34
N HIS A 187 10.24 3.00 -7.71
CA HIS A 187 8.99 2.33 -8.07
C HIS A 187 9.13 1.57 -9.40
N PHE A 188 8.42 0.46 -9.54
CA PHE A 188 8.50 -0.38 -10.73
C PHE A 188 8.15 0.37 -12.04
N HIS A 189 7.15 1.25 -12.01
CA HIS A 189 6.77 2.03 -13.20
C HIS A 189 7.89 2.98 -13.64
N ASP A 190 8.46 3.76 -12.72
CA ASP A 190 9.56 4.69 -13.02
C ASP A 190 10.82 3.95 -13.51
N PHE A 191 11.09 2.77 -12.95
CA PHE A 191 12.15 1.89 -13.44
C PHE A 191 11.93 1.48 -14.90
N MET A 192 10.71 1.11 -15.29
CA MET A 192 10.41 0.80 -16.70
C MET A 192 10.48 2.05 -17.59
N LEU A 193 10.03 3.22 -17.12
CA LEU A 193 10.19 4.49 -17.86
C LEU A 193 11.66 4.85 -18.08
N ASP A 194 12.54 4.64 -17.09
CA ASP A 194 14.00 4.78 -17.20
C ASP A 194 14.58 3.78 -18.23
N VAL A 195 14.24 2.49 -18.13
CA VAL A 195 14.66 1.44 -19.06
C VAL A 195 14.27 1.79 -20.51
N HIS A 196 13.01 2.16 -20.74
CA HIS A 196 12.52 2.58 -22.06
C HIS A 196 13.22 3.85 -22.57
N ARG A 197 13.64 4.76 -21.68
CA ARG A 197 14.42 5.96 -22.05
C ARG A 197 15.82 5.58 -22.53
N CYS A 198 16.52 4.69 -21.81
CA CYS A 198 17.85 4.24 -22.21
C CYS A 198 17.81 3.31 -23.44
N LEU A 199 16.77 2.50 -23.62
CA LEU A 199 16.55 1.74 -24.86
C LEU A 199 16.39 2.63 -26.09
N ARG A 200 15.73 3.79 -25.97
CA ARG A 200 15.66 4.79 -27.06
C ARG A 200 17.00 5.47 -27.34
N LYS A 201 17.82 5.70 -26.30
CA LYS A 201 19.18 6.27 -26.41
C LYS A 201 20.14 5.31 -27.16
N HIS A 202 20.02 4.00 -26.94
CA HIS A 202 20.90 2.97 -27.52
C HIS A 202 20.33 2.28 -28.78
N GLN A 203 19.44 2.95 -29.52
CA GLN A 203 18.91 2.41 -30.79
C GLN A 203 20.03 2.21 -31.82
N GLY A 204 20.04 1.05 -32.47
CA GLY A 204 21.06 0.64 -33.44
C GLY A 204 22.19 -0.22 -32.86
N VAL A 205 22.23 -0.43 -31.54
CA VAL A 205 23.05 -1.48 -30.90
C VAL A 205 22.40 -2.86 -31.13
N GLU A 206 23.21 -3.92 -31.27
CA GLU A 206 22.75 -5.29 -31.53
C GLU A 206 21.90 -5.87 -30.38
N ASP A 207 22.37 -5.74 -29.13
CA ASP A 207 21.54 -5.91 -27.93
C ASP A 207 21.59 -4.67 -27.02
N PRO A 208 20.61 -3.75 -27.13
CA PRO A 208 20.56 -2.58 -26.25
C PRO A 208 20.16 -2.95 -24.81
N LEU A 209 19.57 -4.13 -24.55
CA LEU A 209 19.22 -4.55 -23.19
C LEU A 209 20.44 -4.97 -22.38
N GLU A 210 21.48 -5.50 -23.03
CA GLU A 210 22.76 -5.76 -22.38
C GLU A 210 23.42 -4.46 -21.92
N VAL A 211 23.42 -3.43 -22.79
CA VAL A 211 23.97 -2.10 -22.45
C VAL A 211 23.19 -1.43 -21.32
N VAL A 212 21.84 -1.45 -21.38
CA VAL A 212 20.99 -0.88 -20.33
C VAL A 212 21.14 -1.64 -19.01
N ALA A 213 21.26 -2.97 -19.04
CA ALA A 213 21.57 -3.76 -17.86
C ALA A 213 22.97 -3.44 -17.31
N GLY A 214 23.95 -3.14 -18.17
CA GLY A 214 25.27 -2.63 -17.80
C GLY A 214 25.19 -1.30 -17.05
N GLU A 215 24.55 -0.28 -17.64
CA GLU A 215 24.34 1.04 -17.01
C GLU A 215 23.68 0.89 -15.62
N ILE A 216 22.63 0.08 -15.49
CA ILE A 216 21.97 -0.21 -14.21
C ILE A 216 22.91 -0.93 -13.22
N SER A 217 23.77 -1.83 -13.72
CA SER A 217 24.71 -2.64 -12.92
C SER A 217 25.99 -1.90 -12.52
N ASP A 218 26.24 -0.71 -13.07
CA ASP A 218 27.29 0.23 -12.64
C ASP A 218 26.75 1.29 -11.65
N ASP A 219 25.47 1.65 -11.73
CA ASP A 219 24.78 2.44 -10.69
C ASP A 219 24.53 1.62 -9.42
N ALA A 220 23.81 0.50 -9.53
CA ALA A 220 23.39 -0.35 -8.41
C ALA A 220 23.85 -1.81 -8.53
N VAL A 221 24.00 -2.47 -7.38
CA VAL A 221 24.13 -3.94 -7.24
C VAL A 221 22.92 -4.49 -6.51
N LEU A 222 22.46 -3.78 -5.46
CA LEU A 222 21.19 -4.06 -4.80
C LEU A 222 20.10 -3.15 -5.39
N LEU A 223 19.11 -3.76 -6.04
CA LEU A 223 17.98 -3.05 -6.66
C LEU A 223 16.71 -3.35 -5.86
N CYS A 224 16.13 -2.30 -5.26
CA CYS A 224 14.89 -2.36 -4.49
C CYS A 224 13.74 -1.80 -5.34
N LEU A 225 12.84 -2.67 -5.82
CA LEU A 225 11.68 -2.28 -6.64
C LEU A 225 10.39 -2.28 -5.80
N ASP A 226 9.80 -1.11 -5.61
CA ASP A 226 8.54 -0.97 -4.88
C ASP A 226 7.33 -1.02 -5.83
N GLU A 227 6.26 -1.68 -5.39
CA GLU A 227 5.02 -1.95 -6.15
C GLU A 227 5.27 -2.61 -7.52
N PHE A 228 6.00 -3.74 -7.52
CA PHE A 228 6.25 -4.55 -8.70
C PHE A 228 4.94 -5.18 -9.21
N MET A 229 4.36 -4.58 -10.25
CA MET A 229 3.16 -5.04 -10.93
C MET A 229 3.30 -4.84 -12.45
N VAL A 230 3.09 -5.91 -13.22
CA VAL A 230 3.23 -5.90 -14.68
C VAL A 230 1.83 -5.98 -15.31
N THR A 231 1.46 -4.93 -16.05
CA THR A 231 0.18 -4.86 -16.78
C THR A 231 0.38 -4.69 -18.28
N ASP A 232 1.42 -3.97 -18.72
CA ASP A 232 1.74 -3.75 -20.12
C ASP A 232 2.43 -4.94 -20.80
N VAL A 233 2.19 -5.08 -22.10
CA VAL A 233 2.71 -6.14 -22.96
C VAL A 233 4.18 -5.87 -23.34
N ALA A 234 4.56 -4.63 -23.65
CA ALA A 234 5.93 -4.31 -24.03
C ALA A 234 6.88 -4.47 -22.83
N ASP A 235 6.45 -4.05 -21.63
CA ASP A 235 7.15 -4.33 -20.38
C ASP A 235 7.33 -5.83 -20.15
N ALA A 236 6.26 -6.63 -20.26
CA ALA A 236 6.32 -8.08 -20.08
C ALA A 236 7.32 -8.76 -21.04
N LEU A 237 7.38 -8.33 -22.31
CA LEU A 237 8.31 -8.86 -23.31
C LEU A 237 9.77 -8.48 -23.03
N ILE A 238 10.02 -7.30 -22.46
CA ILE A 238 11.38 -6.79 -22.15
C ILE A 238 11.95 -7.44 -20.87
N LEU A 239 11.14 -7.58 -19.82
CA LEU A 239 11.58 -7.97 -18.47
C LEU A 239 12.39 -9.27 -18.45
N ASN A 240 11.98 -10.29 -19.20
CA ASN A 240 12.67 -11.59 -19.28
C ASN A 240 14.12 -11.46 -19.78
N ARG A 241 14.36 -10.64 -20.82
CA ARG A 241 15.71 -10.38 -21.32
C ARG A 241 16.48 -9.49 -20.35
N LEU A 242 15.91 -8.35 -19.97
CA LEU A 242 16.57 -7.38 -19.07
C LEU A 242 17.08 -8.05 -17.78
N PHE A 243 16.22 -8.79 -17.08
CA PHE A 243 16.60 -9.42 -15.82
C PHE A 243 17.60 -10.58 -15.97
N ARG A 244 17.68 -11.24 -17.13
CA ARG A 244 18.77 -12.20 -17.40
C ARG A 244 20.14 -11.52 -17.41
N HIS A 245 20.28 -10.37 -18.08
CA HIS A 245 21.52 -9.60 -18.04
C HIS A 245 21.79 -9.03 -16.63
N LEU A 246 20.80 -8.44 -15.96
CA LEU A 246 20.94 -7.93 -14.58
C LEU A 246 21.41 -9.03 -13.60
N PHE A 247 20.77 -10.21 -13.59
CA PHE A 247 21.19 -11.31 -12.72
C PHE A 247 22.57 -11.89 -13.09
N SER A 248 22.94 -11.87 -14.38
CA SER A 248 24.29 -12.28 -14.83
C SER A 248 25.38 -11.29 -14.42
N ASN A 249 25.04 -10.00 -14.37
CA ASN A 249 25.89 -8.93 -13.84
C ASN A 249 26.00 -8.95 -12.30
N GLY A 250 25.23 -9.81 -11.63
CA GLY A 250 25.25 -9.99 -10.18
C GLY A 250 24.24 -9.15 -9.39
N ILE A 251 23.23 -8.56 -10.05
CA ILE A 251 22.17 -7.81 -9.37
C ILE A 251 21.45 -8.69 -8.35
N ILE A 252 21.21 -8.12 -7.17
CA ILE A 252 20.37 -8.67 -6.11
C ILE A 252 19.08 -7.86 -6.11
N LEU A 253 17.95 -8.53 -6.41
CA LEU A 253 16.63 -7.90 -6.43
C LEU A 253 15.95 -8.04 -5.07
N VAL A 254 15.49 -6.93 -4.50
CA VAL A 254 14.49 -6.92 -3.43
C VAL A 254 13.25 -6.25 -3.98
N SER A 255 12.06 -6.80 -3.76
CA SER A 255 10.85 -6.22 -4.34
C SER A 255 9.60 -6.43 -3.51
N THR A 256 8.70 -5.44 -3.53
CA THR A 256 7.36 -5.55 -2.96
C THR A 256 6.34 -5.78 -4.08
N SER A 257 5.24 -6.50 -3.82
CA SER A 257 4.12 -6.61 -4.75
C SER A 257 2.80 -6.91 -4.06
N ASN A 258 1.69 -6.48 -4.67
CA ASN A 258 0.35 -6.94 -4.29
C ASN A 258 -0.02 -8.30 -4.95
N ARG A 259 0.90 -8.94 -5.70
CA ARG A 259 0.68 -10.22 -6.38
C ARG A 259 1.84 -11.21 -6.14
N ALA A 260 1.53 -12.49 -5.99
CA ALA A 260 2.52 -13.57 -6.02
C ALA A 260 3.22 -13.64 -7.41
N PRO A 261 4.46 -14.17 -7.53
CA PRO A 261 5.20 -14.18 -8.79
C PRO A 261 4.43 -14.80 -9.97
N ASP A 262 3.71 -15.90 -9.75
CA ASP A 262 2.91 -16.55 -10.79
C ASP A 262 1.76 -15.67 -11.30
N LYS A 263 1.29 -14.74 -10.47
CA LYS A 263 0.15 -13.85 -10.75
C LYS A 263 0.54 -12.47 -11.28
N LEU A 264 1.83 -12.13 -11.32
CA LEU A 264 2.31 -10.81 -11.77
C LEU A 264 1.61 -10.34 -13.05
N TYR A 265 1.67 -11.16 -14.10
CA TYR A 265 1.07 -10.94 -15.41
C TYR A 265 -0.02 -12.00 -15.70
N GLU A 266 -0.94 -12.21 -14.75
CA GLU A 266 -2.11 -13.11 -14.90
C GLU A 266 -3.11 -12.53 -15.93
N GLY A 267 -3.59 -13.34 -16.87
CA GLY A 267 -4.46 -12.90 -17.97
C GLY A 267 -3.79 -12.10 -19.11
N GLY A 268 -2.50 -11.76 -18.99
CA GLY A 268 -1.78 -10.93 -19.96
C GLY A 268 -1.58 -11.55 -21.35
N LEU A 269 -1.48 -10.70 -22.38
CA LEU A 269 -1.25 -11.13 -23.76
C LEU A 269 0.11 -11.81 -23.92
N GLN A 270 0.15 -12.96 -24.60
CA GLN A 270 1.36 -13.80 -24.79
C GLN A 270 2.08 -14.18 -23.48
N ARG A 271 1.34 -14.36 -22.38
CA ARG A 271 1.85 -14.73 -21.04
C ARG A 271 2.89 -15.86 -21.03
N ASP A 272 2.85 -16.81 -21.96
CA ASP A 272 3.83 -17.89 -22.07
C ASP A 272 5.27 -17.38 -22.27
N LEU A 273 5.46 -16.24 -22.93
CA LEU A 273 6.76 -15.56 -23.10
C LEU A 273 7.29 -14.92 -21.80
N PHE A 274 6.41 -14.70 -20.82
CA PHE A 274 6.71 -14.15 -19.50
C PHE A 274 6.98 -15.24 -18.44
N LEU A 275 6.53 -16.48 -18.65
CA LEU A 275 6.80 -17.60 -17.73
C LEU A 275 8.30 -17.83 -17.45
N PRO A 276 9.24 -17.68 -18.41
CA PRO A 276 10.67 -17.79 -18.13
C PRO A 276 11.20 -16.69 -17.19
N PHE A 277 10.60 -15.49 -17.20
CA PHE A 277 10.93 -14.44 -16.22
C PHE A 277 10.48 -14.85 -14.81
N ILE A 278 9.27 -15.38 -14.66
CA ILE A 278 8.77 -15.87 -13.36
C ILE A 278 9.66 -17.00 -12.83
N ALA A 279 10.16 -17.88 -13.71
CA ALA A 279 11.11 -18.92 -13.34
C ALA A 279 12.45 -18.34 -12.86
N SER A 280 13.07 -17.42 -13.59
CA SER A 280 14.31 -16.75 -13.17
C SER A 280 14.12 -15.93 -11.88
N LEU A 281 12.96 -15.29 -11.69
CA LEU A 281 12.63 -14.56 -10.47
C LEU A 281 12.58 -15.48 -9.25
N LYS A 282 11.93 -16.65 -9.37
CA LYS A 282 11.88 -17.71 -8.33
C LYS A 282 13.22 -18.40 -8.09
N GLU A 283 14.08 -18.49 -9.10
CA GLU A 283 15.43 -19.02 -8.95
C GLU A 283 16.30 -18.06 -8.15
N ARG A 284 16.26 -16.76 -8.49
CA ARG A 284 17.16 -15.74 -7.96
C ARG A 284 16.70 -15.08 -6.67
N CYS A 285 15.41 -15.15 -6.33
CA CYS A 285 14.84 -14.58 -5.11
C CYS A 285 14.19 -15.65 -4.23
N VAL A 286 14.28 -15.49 -2.91
CA VAL A 286 13.35 -16.12 -1.96
C VAL A 286 11.99 -15.45 -2.13
N VAL A 287 10.92 -16.24 -2.15
CA VAL A 287 9.54 -15.76 -2.33
C VAL A 287 8.83 -15.87 -0.99
N HIS A 288 8.38 -14.75 -0.44
CA HIS A 288 7.80 -14.67 0.91
C HIS A 288 6.45 -13.94 0.90
N GLU A 289 5.49 -14.46 1.68
CA GLU A 289 4.13 -13.94 1.79
C GLU A 289 3.89 -13.29 3.16
N ILE A 290 3.49 -12.01 3.16
CA ILE A 290 2.86 -11.40 4.33
C ILE A 290 1.41 -11.87 4.38
N GLY A 291 1.20 -13.04 5.00
CA GLY A 291 -0.12 -13.62 5.27
C GLY A 291 -0.95 -12.86 6.33
N SER A 292 -0.71 -11.55 6.47
CA SER A 292 -1.44 -10.67 7.38
C SER A 292 -2.83 -10.36 6.84
N ALA A 293 -3.85 -10.52 7.68
CA ALA A 293 -5.20 -10.03 7.43
C ALA A 293 -5.41 -8.59 7.93
N VAL A 294 -4.36 -7.94 8.46
CA VAL A 294 -4.42 -6.60 9.04
C VAL A 294 -4.01 -5.57 7.98
N ASP A 295 -4.97 -4.75 7.57
CA ASP A 295 -4.69 -3.52 6.83
C ASP A 295 -4.23 -2.45 7.83
N TYR A 296 -2.91 -2.26 7.93
CA TYR A 296 -2.31 -1.29 8.84
C TYR A 296 -2.68 0.15 8.48
N ARG A 297 -3.07 0.44 7.22
CA ARG A 297 -3.58 1.78 6.86
C ARG A 297 -4.86 2.10 7.64
N LYS A 298 -5.71 1.11 7.93
CA LYS A 298 -6.91 1.33 8.77
C LYS A 298 -6.59 1.62 10.23
N LEU A 299 -5.42 1.22 10.72
CA LEU A 299 -4.92 1.56 12.05
C LEU A 299 -4.28 2.97 12.04
N THR A 300 -3.41 3.28 11.08
CA THR A 300 -2.72 4.58 11.02
C THR A 300 -3.63 5.73 10.56
N SER A 301 -4.60 5.47 9.67
CA SER A 301 -5.59 6.49 9.23
C SER A 301 -6.54 6.94 10.33
N ALA A 302 -6.65 6.19 11.45
CA ALA A 302 -7.41 6.64 12.61
C ALA A 302 -6.75 7.83 13.33
N GLU A 303 -5.44 8.05 13.15
CA GLU A 303 -4.68 9.07 13.89
C GLU A 303 -3.95 10.07 12.98
N GLN A 304 -3.33 9.63 11.87
CA GLN A 304 -2.45 10.45 11.02
C GLN A 304 -2.83 10.53 9.52
N GLY A 305 -3.78 9.71 9.05
CA GLY A 305 -4.20 9.72 7.64
C GLY A 305 -4.95 10.99 7.23
N PHE A 306 -5.10 11.19 5.91
CA PHE A 306 -5.91 12.25 5.32
C PHE A 306 -7.16 11.72 4.58
N TYR A 307 -7.27 10.41 4.35
CA TYR A 307 -8.46 9.76 3.77
C TYR A 307 -9.10 8.84 4.81
N PHE A 308 -10.36 9.11 5.17
CA PHE A 308 -11.11 8.39 6.20
C PHE A 308 -12.29 7.63 5.62
N VAL A 309 -12.38 6.32 5.89
CA VAL A 309 -13.47 5.44 5.43
C VAL A 309 -14.44 5.19 6.57
N GLY A 310 -15.72 5.55 6.37
CA GLY A 310 -16.78 5.23 7.32
C GLY A 310 -17.87 6.29 7.41
N LYS A 311 -18.95 5.96 8.12
CA LYS A 311 -20.08 6.86 8.38
C LYS A 311 -19.83 7.67 9.65
N ASP A 312 -20.48 8.83 9.75
CA ASP A 312 -20.45 9.76 10.89
C ASP A 312 -19.06 10.37 11.23
N LEU A 313 -18.11 10.30 10.30
CA LEU A 313 -16.74 10.82 10.46
C LEU A 313 -16.62 12.35 10.24
N SER A 314 -17.71 13.03 9.88
CA SER A 314 -17.79 14.49 9.66
C SER A 314 -17.16 15.33 10.78
N GLY A 315 -17.46 15.00 12.04
CA GLY A 315 -16.92 15.72 13.20
C GLY A 315 -15.39 15.59 13.32
N PHE A 316 -14.83 14.46 12.90
CA PHE A 316 -13.38 14.24 12.88
C PHE A 316 -12.71 15.00 11.72
N LEU A 317 -13.37 15.08 10.56
CA LEU A 317 -12.91 15.89 9.43
C LEU A 317 -12.86 17.38 9.80
N ILE A 318 -13.90 17.90 10.45
CA ILE A 318 -13.96 19.28 10.95
C ILE A 318 -12.87 19.52 12.01
N GLN A 319 -12.65 18.57 12.93
CA GLN A 319 -11.59 18.67 13.93
C GLN A 319 -10.18 18.70 13.27
N LYS A 320 -9.94 17.87 12.25
CA LYS A 320 -8.68 17.85 11.49
C LYS A 320 -8.50 19.14 10.67
N PHE A 321 -9.56 19.68 10.07
CA PHE A 321 -9.55 20.98 9.42
C PHE A 321 -9.20 22.11 10.41
N GLN A 322 -9.83 22.14 11.59
CA GLN A 322 -9.52 23.09 12.67
C GLN A 322 -8.07 22.96 13.17
N GLN A 323 -7.52 21.75 13.24
CA GLN A 323 -6.11 21.53 13.60
C GLN A 323 -5.13 22.05 12.53
N LEU A 324 -5.53 22.08 11.25
CA LEU A 324 -4.66 22.52 10.15
C LEU A 324 -4.67 24.04 9.96
N ILE A 325 -5.77 24.74 10.25
CA ILE A 325 -5.88 26.20 10.17
C ILE A 325 -5.30 26.93 11.41
N GLY A 326 -4.92 26.19 12.47
CA GLY A 326 -4.31 26.74 13.67
C GLY A 326 -5.22 27.74 14.40
N GLU A 327 -4.76 28.99 14.54
CA GLU A 327 -5.53 30.09 15.16
C GLU A 327 -6.33 30.92 14.14
N HIS A 328 -6.31 30.57 12.85
CA HIS A 328 -7.07 31.30 11.83
C HIS A 328 -8.56 30.96 11.86
N GLU A 329 -9.41 31.99 11.90
CA GLU A 329 -10.87 31.82 11.91
C GLU A 329 -11.39 31.41 10.51
N ALA A 330 -11.97 30.21 10.41
CA ALA A 330 -12.58 29.73 9.18
C ALA A 330 -13.94 30.37 8.93
N GLY A 331 -14.09 30.99 7.75
CA GLY A 331 -15.35 31.59 7.31
C GLY A 331 -15.57 31.44 5.80
N PRO A 332 -16.74 31.86 5.28
CA PRO A 332 -17.01 31.84 3.85
C PRO A 332 -16.03 32.72 3.08
N GLN A 333 -15.50 32.21 1.97
CA GLN A 333 -14.57 32.94 1.11
C GLN A 333 -14.96 32.79 -0.37
N GLU A 334 -14.40 33.61 -1.25
CA GLU A 334 -14.46 33.39 -2.70
C GLU A 334 -13.07 33.12 -3.28
N ALA A 335 -13.03 32.37 -4.39
CA ALA A 335 -11.84 32.09 -5.20
C ALA A 335 -12.07 32.55 -6.64
N GLU A 336 -11.07 33.19 -7.24
CA GLU A 336 -11.15 33.64 -8.63
C GLU A 336 -11.03 32.46 -9.60
N VAL A 337 -11.94 32.41 -10.57
CA VAL A 337 -11.96 31.46 -11.68
C VAL A 337 -11.73 32.23 -12.99
N VAL A 338 -11.16 31.56 -13.98
CA VAL A 338 -10.89 32.13 -15.30
C VAL A 338 -12.18 32.73 -15.91
N MET A 339 -12.02 33.83 -16.67
CA MET A 339 -13.12 34.61 -17.29
C MET A 339 -14.02 35.37 -16.30
N GLY A 340 -13.53 35.71 -15.10
CA GLY A 340 -14.20 36.64 -14.18
C GLY A 340 -15.36 36.02 -13.38
N ARG A 341 -15.38 34.68 -13.30
CA ARG A 341 -16.28 33.92 -12.42
C ARG A 341 -15.66 33.81 -11.02
N THR A 342 -16.48 33.81 -9.97
CA THR A 342 -16.01 33.47 -8.61
C THR A 342 -16.64 32.17 -8.13
N LEU A 343 -15.82 31.35 -7.47
CA LEU A 343 -16.24 30.15 -6.76
C LEU A 343 -16.41 30.49 -5.29
N LYS A 344 -17.60 30.25 -4.74
CA LYS A 344 -17.87 30.35 -3.30
C LYS A 344 -17.34 29.12 -2.57
N VAL A 345 -16.57 29.37 -1.53
CA VAL A 345 -15.98 28.37 -0.63
C VAL A 345 -16.73 28.46 0.70
N PRO A 346 -17.46 27.40 1.12
CA PRO A 346 -18.30 27.44 2.33
C PRO A 346 -17.54 27.82 3.59
N LEU A 347 -16.35 27.25 3.78
CA LEU A 347 -15.41 27.59 4.84
C LEU A 347 -13.97 27.53 4.29
N GLY A 348 -13.18 28.56 4.57
CA GLY A 348 -11.76 28.58 4.23
C GLY A 348 -10.94 29.47 5.18
N ALA A 349 -9.70 29.05 5.44
CA ALA A 349 -8.67 29.78 6.18
C ALA A 349 -7.30 29.19 5.82
N ASP A 350 -6.23 29.98 5.94
CA ASP A 350 -4.81 29.57 5.75
C ASP A 350 -4.56 28.57 4.60
N GLY A 351 -4.94 28.94 3.37
CA GLY A 351 -4.73 28.10 2.18
C GLY A 351 -5.42 26.71 2.22
N ILE A 352 -6.35 26.49 3.15
CA ILE A 352 -7.18 25.30 3.30
C ILE A 352 -8.65 25.67 3.04
N ALA A 353 -9.29 24.96 2.11
CA ALA A 353 -10.73 25.05 1.86
C ALA A 353 -11.47 23.83 2.45
N TYR A 354 -12.73 24.00 2.84
CA TYR A 354 -13.63 22.93 3.26
C TYR A 354 -14.94 22.97 2.46
N PHE A 355 -15.37 21.80 1.97
CA PHE A 355 -16.57 21.61 1.17
C PHE A 355 -17.31 20.31 1.54
N PRO A 356 -18.65 20.34 1.69
CA PRO A 356 -19.49 19.17 1.45
C PRO A 356 -19.38 18.69 -0.01
N PHE A 357 -19.40 17.38 -0.24
CA PHE A 357 -19.28 16.79 -1.58
C PHE A 357 -20.36 17.32 -2.53
N GLU A 358 -21.59 17.49 -2.06
CA GLU A 358 -22.73 17.98 -2.85
C GLU A 358 -22.49 19.43 -3.33
N GLU A 359 -21.83 20.25 -2.51
CA GLU A 359 -21.53 21.65 -2.83
C GLU A 359 -20.45 21.81 -3.90
N LEU A 360 -19.59 20.80 -4.09
CA LEU A 360 -18.43 20.83 -5.01
C LEU A 360 -18.57 19.91 -6.24
N CYS A 361 -19.26 18.78 -6.10
CA CYS A 361 -19.35 17.73 -7.11
C CYS A 361 -20.78 17.49 -7.63
N ASP A 362 -21.86 17.78 -6.89
CA ASP A 362 -23.22 17.73 -7.45
C ASP A 362 -23.62 19.03 -8.16
N ARG A 363 -23.00 20.16 -7.78
CA ARG A 363 -23.14 21.45 -8.50
C ARG A 363 -22.51 21.44 -9.90
N PRO A 364 -22.98 22.29 -10.84
CA PRO A 364 -22.42 22.42 -12.18
C PRO A 364 -21.06 23.13 -12.18
N MET A 365 -20.05 22.35 -11.79
CA MET A 365 -18.64 22.71 -11.67
C MET A 365 -17.84 22.03 -12.80
N GLY A 366 -16.74 22.66 -13.22
CA GLY A 366 -15.82 22.12 -14.22
C GLY A 366 -14.34 22.34 -13.86
N ALA A 367 -13.43 21.86 -14.70
CA ALA A 367 -11.99 21.90 -14.46
C ALA A 367 -11.45 23.31 -14.15
N ALA A 368 -12.01 24.36 -14.76
CA ALA A 368 -11.63 25.75 -14.49
C ALA A 368 -11.95 26.18 -13.05
N ASP A 369 -13.09 25.73 -12.48
CA ASP A 369 -13.46 26.01 -11.09
C ASP A 369 -12.48 25.33 -10.12
N TYR A 370 -12.17 24.05 -10.36
CA TYR A 370 -11.22 23.29 -9.55
C TYR A 370 -9.78 23.84 -9.68
N PHE A 371 -9.41 24.39 -10.84
CA PHE A 371 -8.12 25.05 -11.01
C PHE A 371 -8.05 26.38 -10.24
N GLY A 372 -9.11 27.19 -10.27
CA GLY A 372 -9.23 28.40 -9.44
C GLY A 372 -9.17 28.07 -7.93
N LEU A 373 -9.79 26.96 -7.53
CA LEU A 373 -9.70 26.43 -6.17
C LEU A 373 -8.25 26.05 -5.79
N CYS A 374 -7.60 25.19 -6.57
CA CYS A 374 -6.23 24.72 -6.29
C CYS A 374 -5.17 25.83 -6.38
N LYS A 375 -5.42 26.88 -7.17
CA LYS A 375 -4.57 28.08 -7.23
C LYS A 375 -4.58 28.86 -5.92
N LYS A 376 -5.72 28.92 -5.21
CA LYS A 376 -5.88 29.66 -3.95
C LYS A 376 -5.64 28.80 -2.70
N TYR A 377 -5.98 27.51 -2.74
CA TYR A 377 -5.90 26.60 -1.59
C TYR A 377 -5.02 25.40 -1.91
N HIS A 378 -3.94 25.22 -1.14
CA HIS A 378 -3.04 24.08 -1.22
C HIS A 378 -3.59 22.82 -0.55
N THR A 379 -4.65 22.94 0.26
CA THR A 379 -5.37 21.80 0.85
C THR A 379 -6.87 21.93 0.60
N LEU A 380 -7.53 20.82 0.27
CA LEU A 380 -8.99 20.71 0.28
C LEU A 380 -9.43 19.66 1.30
N ALA A 381 -10.31 20.06 2.21
CA ALA A 381 -11.13 19.18 3.03
C ALA A 381 -12.46 18.90 2.30
N LEU A 382 -12.75 17.64 1.98
CA LEU A 382 -13.94 17.22 1.23
C LEU A 382 -14.76 16.21 2.04
N GLU A 383 -15.96 16.60 2.46
CA GLU A 383 -16.84 15.79 3.30
C GLU A 383 -17.78 14.91 2.47
N GLY A 384 -17.86 13.62 2.79
CA GLY A 384 -18.99 12.77 2.40
C GLY A 384 -18.93 12.20 0.98
N ILE A 385 -17.76 11.81 0.48
CA ILE A 385 -17.62 11.21 -0.86
C ILE A 385 -18.42 9.88 -0.93
N PRO A 386 -19.47 9.79 -1.77
CA PRO A 386 -20.34 8.62 -1.84
C PRO A 386 -19.76 7.53 -2.74
N ILE A 387 -20.18 6.27 -2.56
CA ILE A 387 -19.87 5.22 -3.54
C ILE A 387 -20.53 5.56 -4.88
N PHE A 388 -19.76 5.56 -5.97
CA PHE A 388 -20.25 5.92 -7.29
C PHE A 388 -20.97 4.75 -7.97
N GLY A 389 -21.95 5.10 -8.82
CA GLY A 389 -22.77 4.17 -9.58
C GLY A 389 -23.73 4.93 -10.51
N LEU A 390 -24.78 4.26 -10.98
CA LEU A 390 -25.64 4.77 -12.06
C LEU A 390 -26.33 6.11 -11.71
N HIS A 391 -26.65 6.34 -10.44
CA HIS A 391 -27.46 7.48 -9.97
C HIS A 391 -26.64 8.76 -9.77
N ASN A 392 -25.35 8.66 -9.43
CA ASN A 392 -24.44 9.80 -9.16
C ASN A 392 -23.29 9.90 -10.19
N ARG A 393 -23.42 9.24 -11.35
CA ARG A 393 -22.43 9.23 -12.45
C ARG A 393 -21.85 10.61 -12.79
N THR A 394 -22.67 11.66 -12.88
CA THR A 394 -22.21 13.01 -13.20
C THR A 394 -21.29 13.59 -12.12
N ALA A 395 -21.54 13.27 -10.85
CA ALA A 395 -20.68 13.66 -9.74
C ALA A 395 -19.37 12.86 -9.74
N ALA A 396 -19.40 11.58 -10.15
CA ALA A 396 -18.19 10.76 -10.33
C ALA A 396 -17.23 11.37 -11.37
N TYR A 397 -17.73 11.79 -12.54
CA TYR A 397 -16.93 12.50 -13.55
C TYR A 397 -16.28 13.79 -13.01
N ARG A 398 -17.04 14.56 -12.21
CA ARG A 398 -16.55 15.79 -11.58
C ARG A 398 -15.52 15.51 -10.49
N PHE A 399 -15.71 14.47 -9.70
CA PHE A 399 -14.73 14.03 -8.69
C PHE A 399 -13.44 13.52 -9.34
N VAL A 400 -13.51 12.75 -10.44
CA VAL A 400 -12.34 12.40 -11.27
C VAL A 400 -11.61 13.67 -11.74
N THR A 401 -12.36 14.65 -12.26
CA THR A 401 -11.80 15.94 -12.73
C THR A 401 -11.15 16.73 -11.58
N LEU A 402 -11.74 16.69 -10.38
CA LEU A 402 -11.20 17.34 -9.17
C LEU A 402 -9.88 16.67 -8.73
N VAL A 403 -9.86 15.34 -8.64
CA VAL A 403 -8.64 14.57 -8.29
C VAL A 403 -7.53 14.82 -9.31
N ASP A 404 -7.86 14.83 -10.61
CA ASP A 404 -6.90 15.15 -11.67
C ASP A 404 -6.25 16.53 -11.47
N VAL A 405 -7.07 17.58 -11.31
CA VAL A 405 -6.60 18.96 -11.15
C VAL A 405 -5.84 19.15 -9.83
N MET A 406 -6.29 18.53 -8.73
CA MET A 406 -5.56 18.57 -7.46
C MET A 406 -4.19 17.90 -7.55
N TYR A 407 -4.12 16.72 -8.17
CA TYR A 407 -2.88 15.98 -8.37
C TYR A 407 -1.87 16.76 -9.22
N GLU A 408 -2.34 17.40 -10.29
CA GLU A 408 -1.51 18.19 -11.21
C GLU A 408 -1.02 19.50 -10.58
N ASN A 409 -1.79 20.10 -9.66
CA ASN A 409 -1.35 21.23 -8.83
C ASN A 409 -0.58 20.80 -7.55
N LYS A 410 -0.32 19.49 -7.36
CA LYS A 410 0.26 18.89 -6.15
C LYS A 410 -0.41 19.36 -4.84
N ALA A 411 -1.73 19.56 -4.88
CA ALA A 411 -2.55 19.88 -3.72
C ALA A 411 -2.80 18.64 -2.85
N ARG A 412 -3.08 18.86 -1.56
CA ARG A 412 -3.41 17.79 -0.59
C ARG A 412 -4.92 17.63 -0.43
N LEU A 413 -5.40 16.40 -0.53
CA LEU A 413 -6.79 16.04 -0.25
C LEU A 413 -6.91 15.47 1.17
N LEU A 414 -7.80 16.06 1.95
CA LEU A 414 -8.29 15.59 3.25
C LEU A 414 -9.76 15.23 3.05
N CYS A 415 -10.23 14.02 3.34
CA CYS A 415 -11.62 13.66 3.04
C CYS A 415 -12.23 12.52 3.86
N THR A 416 -13.56 12.56 4.01
CA THR A 416 -14.37 11.41 4.44
C THR A 416 -15.05 10.77 3.24
N ALA A 417 -15.10 9.44 3.22
CA ALA A 417 -15.67 8.65 2.14
C ALA A 417 -16.46 7.43 2.66
N GLU A 418 -17.49 7.03 1.92
CA GLU A 418 -18.25 5.80 2.23
C GLU A 418 -17.43 4.52 2.05
N GLY A 419 -16.36 4.55 1.24
CA GLY A 419 -15.49 3.42 0.94
C GLY A 419 -14.05 3.85 0.62
N THR A 420 -13.15 2.88 0.56
CA THR A 420 -11.78 3.05 0.00
C THR A 420 -11.83 3.51 -1.46
N PRO A 421 -10.74 4.06 -2.03
CA PRO A 421 -10.72 4.49 -3.43
C PRO A 421 -11.15 3.41 -4.42
N PHE A 422 -10.90 2.13 -4.14
CA PHE A 422 -11.39 1.03 -4.98
C PHE A 422 -12.91 0.82 -4.85
N GLU A 423 -13.43 0.74 -3.62
CA GLU A 423 -14.86 0.56 -3.33
C GLU A 423 -15.71 1.72 -3.89
N LEU A 424 -15.17 2.95 -3.92
CA LEU A 424 -15.84 4.10 -4.55
C LEU A 424 -16.18 3.89 -6.03
N PHE A 425 -15.35 3.15 -6.78
CA PHE A 425 -15.51 2.94 -8.22
C PHE A 425 -15.89 1.49 -8.59
N GLU A 426 -16.17 0.62 -7.61
CA GLU A 426 -16.47 -0.81 -7.84
C GLU A 426 -17.65 -1.01 -8.82
N LYS A 427 -18.68 -0.17 -8.73
CA LYS A 427 -19.89 -0.23 -9.58
C LYS A 427 -19.73 0.51 -10.90
N ILE A 428 -18.53 0.98 -11.26
CA ILE A 428 -18.23 1.61 -12.56
C ILE A 428 -17.43 0.61 -13.40
N VAL A 429 -18.03 0.21 -14.52
CA VAL A 429 -17.52 -0.87 -15.39
C VAL A 429 -17.54 -0.46 -16.85
N THR A 430 -16.56 -0.91 -17.63
CA THR A 430 -16.61 -0.70 -19.08
C THR A 430 -17.65 -1.62 -19.74
N ILE A 431 -18.00 -1.33 -20.98
CA ILE A 431 -18.88 -2.18 -21.82
C ILE A 431 -18.28 -3.59 -22.01
N SER A 432 -16.94 -3.71 -21.99
CA SER A 432 -16.21 -4.98 -22.00
C SER A 432 -16.37 -5.76 -20.69
N ASP A 433 -16.15 -5.11 -19.54
CA ASP A 433 -16.24 -5.75 -18.23
C ASP A 433 -17.67 -6.25 -17.97
N ALA A 434 -18.67 -5.42 -18.27
CA ALA A 434 -20.08 -5.78 -18.15
C ALA A 434 -20.46 -7.00 -19.01
N GLN A 435 -19.83 -7.18 -20.18
CA GLN A 435 -20.02 -8.38 -21.01
C GLN A 435 -19.31 -9.63 -20.47
N GLN A 436 -18.22 -9.47 -19.72
CA GLN A 436 -17.55 -10.59 -19.03
C GLN A 436 -18.25 -10.98 -17.73
N MET A 437 -18.80 -10.01 -16.99
CA MET A 437 -19.60 -10.23 -15.78
C MET A 437 -20.96 -10.88 -16.09
N ALA A 438 -21.58 -10.51 -17.22
CA ALA A 438 -22.87 -11.04 -17.67
C ALA A 438 -22.83 -11.44 -19.17
N PRO A 439 -22.16 -12.55 -19.52
CA PRO A 439 -22.09 -13.02 -20.90
C PRO A 439 -23.51 -13.37 -21.39
N ARG A 440 -23.96 -12.63 -22.41
CA ARG A 440 -25.36 -12.65 -22.91
C ARG A 440 -25.74 -13.99 -23.54
N THR A 441 -26.14 -14.94 -22.70
CA THR A 441 -26.86 -16.14 -23.14
C THR A 441 -28.31 -15.77 -23.51
N SER A 442 -28.81 -16.42 -24.55
CA SER A 442 -29.94 -15.94 -25.38
C SER A 442 -31.26 -15.66 -24.64
N SER A 443 -31.76 -14.43 -24.83
CA SER A 443 -33.18 -14.13 -25.04
C SER A 443 -34.20 -14.71 -24.05
N ARG A 444 -33.94 -14.64 -22.72
CA ARG A 444 -34.98 -14.71 -21.69
C ARG A 444 -34.57 -13.91 -20.44
N SER A 445 -35.43 -12.98 -20.04
CA SER A 445 -35.30 -12.15 -18.83
C SER A 445 -35.01 -12.98 -17.57
N ARG A 446 -34.16 -12.46 -16.66
CA ARG A 446 -34.45 -12.39 -15.20
C ARG A 446 -33.37 -11.70 -14.35
N LYS A 447 -33.80 -10.66 -13.62
CA LYS A 447 -33.77 -10.58 -12.13
C LYS A 447 -32.42 -10.46 -11.40
N ASN A 448 -31.29 -10.46 -12.10
CA ASN A 448 -29.94 -10.35 -11.50
C ASN A 448 -29.15 -9.10 -11.94
N ASP A 449 -29.78 -8.16 -12.65
CA ASP A 449 -29.16 -6.88 -13.00
C ASP A 449 -28.99 -6.03 -11.73
N ASP A 450 -27.76 -5.72 -11.32
CA ASP A 450 -27.53 -4.76 -10.23
C ASP A 450 -27.94 -3.36 -10.70
N SER A 451 -29.04 -2.86 -10.15
CA SER A 451 -29.58 -1.53 -10.42
C SER A 451 -28.64 -0.36 -10.05
N GLY A 452 -27.57 -0.62 -9.28
CA GLY A 452 -26.53 0.35 -8.99
C GLY A 452 -25.44 0.48 -10.07
N LEU A 453 -25.32 -0.51 -10.97
CA LEU A 453 -24.18 -0.65 -11.89
C LEU A 453 -24.17 0.44 -12.98
N CYS A 454 -23.07 1.18 -13.06
CA CYS A 454 -22.80 2.17 -14.10
C CYS A 454 -21.91 1.58 -15.18
N VAL A 455 -22.51 1.22 -16.32
CA VAL A 455 -21.76 0.82 -17.52
C VAL A 455 -21.36 2.09 -18.30
N ASP A 456 -20.09 2.49 -18.19
CA ASP A 456 -19.55 3.69 -18.83
C ASP A 456 -18.05 3.48 -19.14
N ASN A 457 -17.66 3.65 -20.41
CA ASN A 457 -16.28 3.40 -20.86
C ASN A 457 -15.32 4.49 -20.37
N GLU A 458 -15.64 5.77 -20.55
CA GLU A 458 -14.70 6.87 -20.25
C GLU A 458 -14.44 6.93 -18.75
N LEU A 459 -15.50 6.81 -17.94
CA LEU A 459 -15.39 6.74 -16.49
C LEU A 459 -14.73 5.41 -16.04
N GLY A 460 -15.00 4.31 -16.76
CA GLY A 460 -14.40 3.00 -16.53
C GLY A 460 -12.89 2.93 -16.79
N PHE A 461 -12.38 3.69 -17.78
CA PHE A 461 -10.93 3.84 -18.02
C PHE A 461 -10.30 4.89 -17.10
N ALA A 462 -11.04 5.96 -16.75
CA ALA A 462 -10.53 7.00 -15.86
C ALA A 462 -10.38 6.53 -14.40
N LYS A 463 -11.18 5.55 -13.94
CA LYS A 463 -11.17 5.11 -12.53
C LYS A 463 -9.80 4.59 -12.07
N ASP A 464 -9.10 3.78 -12.86
CA ASP A 464 -7.86 3.13 -12.42
C ASP A 464 -6.74 4.16 -12.18
N ARG A 465 -6.64 5.15 -13.08
CA ARG A 465 -5.79 6.34 -12.91
C ARG A 465 -6.20 7.18 -11.69
N THR A 466 -7.51 7.32 -11.44
CA THR A 466 -8.03 8.09 -10.29
C THR A 466 -7.73 7.38 -8.96
N ILE A 467 -7.87 6.05 -8.90
CA ILE A 467 -7.52 5.21 -7.75
C ILE A 467 -6.01 5.28 -7.48
N SER A 468 -5.18 5.23 -8.53
CA SER A 468 -3.73 5.44 -8.43
C SER A 468 -3.40 6.83 -7.87
N ARG A 469 -3.95 7.91 -8.45
CA ARG A 469 -3.76 9.29 -7.97
C ARG A 469 -4.21 9.47 -6.51
N LEU A 470 -5.39 8.96 -6.12
CA LEU A 470 -5.88 9.00 -4.74
C LEU A 470 -4.98 8.22 -3.75
N THR A 471 -4.36 7.13 -4.21
CA THR A 471 -3.44 6.33 -3.39
C THR A 471 -2.09 7.05 -3.21
N GLU A 472 -1.54 7.66 -4.27
CA GLU A 472 -0.33 8.49 -4.19
C GLU A 472 -0.55 9.74 -3.33
N MET A 473 -1.69 10.44 -3.47
CA MET A 473 -2.02 11.63 -2.66
C MET A 473 -2.16 11.34 -1.16
N ASN A 474 -2.27 10.07 -0.77
CA ASN A 474 -2.28 9.59 0.62
C ASN A 474 -0.99 8.84 1.01
N SER A 475 0.03 8.84 0.15
CA SER A 475 1.35 8.33 0.47
C SER A 475 2.08 9.29 1.41
N LYS A 476 3.01 8.76 2.22
CA LYS A 476 3.79 9.57 3.15
C LYS A 476 4.68 10.56 2.39
N GLU A 477 5.27 10.09 1.30
CA GLU A 477 6.20 10.81 0.43
C GLU A 477 5.52 12.03 -0.23
N TYR A 478 4.28 11.86 -0.71
CA TYR A 478 3.49 12.97 -1.26
C TYR A 478 3.17 14.02 -0.20
N LEU A 479 2.80 13.59 1.01
CA LEU A 479 2.47 14.47 2.13
C LEU A 479 3.69 15.21 2.69
N GLU A 480 4.86 14.58 2.73
CA GLU A 480 6.14 15.21 3.11
C GLU A 480 6.60 16.23 2.04
N HIS A 481 6.49 15.90 0.75
CA HIS A 481 6.76 16.84 -0.34
C HIS A 481 5.80 18.05 -0.30
N HIS A 482 4.52 17.82 -0.01
CA HIS A 482 3.52 18.89 0.14
C HIS A 482 3.87 19.83 1.30
N ALA A 483 4.24 19.28 2.47
CA ALA A 483 4.65 20.05 3.63
C ALA A 483 5.91 20.90 3.35
N ALA A 484 6.91 20.34 2.68
CA ALA A 484 8.10 21.09 2.25
C ALA A 484 7.75 22.25 1.31
N THR A 485 6.87 22.00 0.32
CA THR A 485 6.41 23.02 -0.65
C THR A 485 5.67 24.18 0.02
N ILE A 486 4.95 23.94 1.13
CA ILE A 486 4.32 25.00 1.92
C ILE A 486 5.37 25.81 2.71
N GLY A 487 6.34 25.13 3.34
CA GLY A 487 7.40 25.78 4.11
C GLY A 487 8.27 26.73 3.28
N GLU A 488 8.51 26.38 2.01
CA GLU A 488 9.19 27.29 1.07
C GLU A 488 8.35 28.52 0.71
N LYS A 489 7.04 28.37 0.50
CA LYS A 489 6.14 29.47 0.17
C LYS A 489 5.98 30.47 1.33
N SER A 490 5.72 30.00 2.54
CA SER A 490 5.59 30.89 3.71
C SER A 490 6.89 31.63 4.02
N SER A 491 8.04 30.99 3.79
CA SER A 491 9.36 31.64 3.90
C SER A 491 9.55 32.75 2.85
N GLN A 492 9.08 32.55 1.62
CA GLN A 492 9.15 33.56 0.55
C GLN A 492 8.21 34.74 0.83
N GLU A 493 6.96 34.48 1.23
CA GLU A 493 5.98 35.54 1.52
C GLU A 493 6.39 36.38 2.74
N GLY A 494 6.91 35.77 3.81
CA GLY A 494 7.50 36.49 4.95
C GLY A 494 8.66 37.39 4.54
N THR A 495 9.55 36.91 3.66
CA THR A 495 10.69 37.68 3.13
C THR A 495 10.26 38.86 2.25
N ILE A 496 9.08 38.80 1.63
CA ILE A 496 8.49 39.91 0.85
C ILE A 496 7.83 40.93 1.79
N HIS A 497 7.14 40.46 2.83
CA HIS A 497 6.46 41.35 3.78
C HIS A 497 7.45 42.22 4.56
N ASP A 498 8.54 41.64 5.09
CA ASP A 498 9.57 42.36 5.85
C ASP A 498 10.28 43.44 5.01
N LYS A 499 10.47 43.19 3.70
CA LYS A 499 10.98 44.18 2.73
C LYS A 499 9.99 45.29 2.39
N THR A 500 8.69 45.06 2.60
CA THR A 500 7.63 46.05 2.34
C THR A 500 7.40 46.97 3.55
N VAL A 501 7.80 46.53 4.75
CA VAL A 501 7.73 47.33 6.00
C VAL A 501 8.97 48.24 6.17
N GLN A 502 10.03 48.03 5.38
CA GLN A 502 11.28 48.81 5.42
C GLN A 502 11.45 49.81 4.24
N ALA A 503 10.37 50.14 3.53
CA ALA A 503 10.37 50.96 2.30
C ALA A 503 9.56 52.26 2.44
#